data_AF-A0A8H5JDG1-F1
#
_entry.id   AF-A0A8H5JDG1-F1
#
_cell.length_a   1.000
_cell.length_b   1.000
_cell.length_c   1.000
_cell.angle_alpha   90.00
_cell.angle_beta   90.00
_cell.angle_gamma   90.00
#
_symmetry.space_group_name_H-M   'P 1'
#
loop_
_entity.id
_entity.type
_entity.pdbx_description
1 polymer ?
#
loop_
_entity_poly.entity_id
_entity_poly.type
_entity_poly.pdbx_seq_one_letter_code
_entity_poly.pdbx_strand_id
1 'polypeptide(L)'
;MRLQSFLPQLLPLFLFAEAALAQNTLQQTCTGLKNLSKCKFEFSVPYGVNVTLKTVPDRKYDECKTKEKYKKPCPTTKNPKAMCDAWKCVPGQPQGDNFIKSSDALCQCFPRIGELSATSGFKSFELGLLSTADSKDVDQVVKAQKCMDSSGFPAADDRDKVRKDLQSKAKRKVLIIEGPEINEDNYSKLMTIVKSCKPGSFCTGLQIQETISKLFTPYMAEIARQFRQSLFVPWVPLLENLLAISNDFNTAAQNIGSPFLGFKSRYDYATQTSCVELGSCDGPAVSSFFKQVGDIVKNIELIYKMRVPDTASNLLTTYIQEAKNANTAAEELPDESASADLFRGGEIQTVQDLFKFVPIVDRTFLLQRKIGLIVDFYAGYSAENRDLVASTFNSLANVSSSSSAGIEEELNVKERPANDDLLQQIMMMKTVLKRDLYDHLSAMKQAFKRYDDQIAKSSFGPGKAGVVMEPSAIGYQRWTKIPKMAMPCSKQVTKTFSKSGFTKTFSFTEYYKCTVDGATAYYPKLQIPYIRLTF
;
A
#
# COMPACT_ATOMS: atom_id res chain seq x y z
N MET A 1 -20.84 -34.56 18.60
CA MET A 1 -21.93 -33.74 19.15
C MET A 1 -22.08 -32.52 18.26
N ARG A 2 -23.21 -32.40 17.55
CA ARG A 2 -23.57 -31.30 16.63
C ARG A 2 -24.38 -30.25 17.39
N LEU A 3 -24.07 -28.97 17.19
CA LEU A 3 -24.97 -27.81 17.25
C LEU A 3 -24.35 -26.75 16.31
N GLN A 4 -24.74 -26.73 15.02
CA GLN A 4 -25.80 -25.88 14.46
C GLN A 4 -25.47 -24.38 14.60
N SER A 5 -24.93 -23.64 13.64
CA SER A 5 -25.27 -23.47 12.20
C SER A 5 -26.66 -22.88 11.94
N PHE A 6 -26.97 -21.69 12.45
CA PHE A 6 -28.21 -20.98 12.04
C PHE A 6 -28.15 -19.45 11.93
N LEU A 7 -27.00 -18.79 12.18
CA LEU A 7 -26.93 -17.32 12.10
C LEU A 7 -26.50 -16.69 10.75
N PRO A 8 -25.73 -17.32 9.83
CA PRO A 8 -25.34 -16.64 8.59
C PRO A 8 -26.40 -16.67 7.47
N GLN A 9 -27.48 -17.45 7.63
CA GLN A 9 -28.52 -17.60 6.61
C GLN A 9 -29.70 -16.61 6.77
N LEU A 10 -29.75 -15.86 7.88
CA LEU A 10 -30.85 -14.93 8.15
C LEU A 10 -30.56 -13.48 7.71
N LEU A 11 -29.29 -13.10 7.52
CA LEU A 11 -28.94 -11.76 7.03
C LEU A 11 -29.48 -11.43 5.62
N PRO A 12 -29.44 -12.36 4.63
CA PRO A 12 -30.05 -12.12 3.33
C PRO A 12 -31.57 -11.95 3.43
N LEU A 13 -32.24 -12.74 4.27
CA LEU A 13 -33.70 -12.73 4.41
C LEU A 13 -34.23 -11.43 5.04
N PHE A 14 -33.49 -10.80 5.96
CA PHE A 14 -33.85 -9.48 6.49
C PHE A 14 -33.59 -8.35 5.48
N LEU A 15 -32.51 -8.42 4.68
CA LEU A 15 -32.23 -7.47 3.61
C LEU A 15 -33.27 -7.55 2.47
N PHE A 16 -33.76 -8.75 2.14
CA PHE A 16 -34.80 -8.94 1.12
C PHE A 16 -36.20 -8.52 1.58
N ALA A 17 -36.53 -8.65 2.88
CA ALA A 17 -37.84 -8.26 3.39
C ALA A 17 -38.05 -6.74 3.40
N GLU A 18 -37.05 -5.96 3.82
CA GLU A 18 -37.10 -4.49 3.74
C GLU A 18 -37.03 -3.99 2.30
N ALA A 19 -36.19 -4.61 1.45
CA ALA A 19 -36.12 -4.29 0.02
C ALA A 19 -37.43 -4.61 -0.73
N ALA A 20 -38.12 -5.70 -0.40
CA ALA A 20 -39.38 -6.08 -1.05
C ALA A 20 -40.55 -5.16 -0.67
N LEU A 21 -40.62 -4.70 0.59
CA LEU A 21 -41.63 -3.73 1.04
C LEU A 21 -41.38 -2.33 0.46
N ALA A 22 -40.11 -1.89 0.42
CA ALA A 22 -39.73 -0.65 -0.23
C ALA A 22 -39.93 -0.71 -1.76
N GLN A 23 -39.62 -1.84 -2.42
CA GLN A 23 -39.87 -2.03 -3.85
C GLN A 23 -41.36 -1.95 -4.19
N ASN A 24 -42.23 -2.56 -3.40
CA ASN A 24 -43.69 -2.49 -3.63
C ASN A 24 -44.23 -1.06 -3.53
N THR A 25 -43.78 -0.27 -2.56
CA THR A 25 -44.23 1.13 -2.38
C THR A 25 -43.58 2.09 -3.39
N LEU A 26 -42.31 1.89 -3.73
CA LEU A 26 -41.64 2.61 -4.83
C LEU A 26 -42.32 2.32 -6.16
N GLN A 27 -42.62 1.05 -6.48
CA GLN A 27 -43.28 0.66 -7.72
C GLN A 27 -44.69 1.24 -7.84
N GLN A 28 -45.46 1.28 -6.75
CA GLN A 28 -46.77 1.96 -6.71
C GLN A 28 -46.65 3.48 -6.89
N THR A 29 -45.64 4.11 -6.28
CA THR A 29 -45.34 5.54 -6.45
C THR A 29 -44.97 5.86 -7.90
N CYS A 30 -44.07 5.09 -8.49
CA CYS A 30 -43.61 5.26 -9.87
C CYS A 30 -44.73 5.02 -10.90
N THR A 31 -45.63 4.08 -10.61
CA THR A 31 -46.84 3.88 -11.42
C THR A 31 -47.78 5.09 -11.32
N GLY A 32 -47.91 5.69 -10.13
CA GLY A 32 -48.67 6.94 -9.94
C GLY A 32 -48.09 8.11 -10.72
N LEU A 33 -46.78 8.31 -10.67
CA LEU A 33 -46.10 9.39 -11.38
C LEU A 33 -46.23 9.27 -12.91
N LYS A 34 -46.12 8.06 -13.46
CA LYS A 34 -46.36 7.80 -14.90
C LYS A 34 -47.77 8.18 -15.37
N ASN A 35 -48.75 8.15 -14.47
CA ASN A 35 -50.13 8.50 -14.78
C ASN A 35 -50.41 10.01 -14.61
N LEU A 36 -49.63 10.72 -13.78
CA LEU A 36 -49.74 12.16 -13.59
C LEU A 36 -49.29 12.96 -14.82
N SER A 37 -48.30 12.48 -15.57
CA SER A 37 -47.85 13.10 -16.82
C SER A 37 -48.88 13.05 -17.96
N LYS A 38 -49.97 12.28 -17.78
CA LYS A 38 -51.09 12.17 -18.72
C LYS A 38 -52.35 12.93 -18.28
N CYS A 39 -52.27 13.85 -17.30
CA CYS A 39 -53.40 14.67 -16.86
C CYS A 39 -53.85 15.69 -17.92
N LYS A 40 -54.42 15.20 -19.03
CA LYS A 40 -55.40 15.90 -19.87
C LYS A 40 -56.58 14.95 -20.03
N PHE A 41 -57.64 15.21 -19.29
CA PHE A 41 -58.92 14.52 -19.49
C PHE A 41 -59.83 15.44 -20.29
N GLU A 42 -60.09 15.10 -21.55
CA GLU A 42 -61.25 15.59 -22.28
C GLU A 42 -62.33 14.51 -22.26
N PHE A 43 -63.55 14.89 -21.90
CA PHE A 43 -64.71 14.02 -22.01
C PHE A 43 -65.77 14.73 -22.86
N SER A 44 -66.17 14.09 -23.96
CA SER A 44 -67.39 14.44 -24.68
C SER A 44 -68.56 13.65 -24.12
N VAL A 45 -69.62 14.35 -23.74
CA VAL A 45 -70.89 13.75 -23.26
C VAL A 45 -71.87 13.69 -24.44
N PRO A 46 -72.55 12.56 -24.70
CA PRO A 46 -73.61 12.52 -25.71
C PRO A 46 -74.79 13.38 -25.24
N TYR A 47 -75.27 14.21 -26.17
CA TYR A 47 -76.34 15.20 -26.02
C TYR A 47 -77.54 14.73 -25.17
N GLY A 48 -78.02 15.61 -24.28
CA GLY A 48 -79.41 15.54 -23.79
C GLY A 48 -79.69 15.87 -22.32
N VAL A 49 -78.69 16.11 -21.47
CA VAL A 49 -78.94 16.45 -20.05
C VAL A 49 -78.15 17.70 -19.66
N ASN A 50 -78.84 18.76 -19.24
CA ASN A 50 -78.22 19.93 -18.63
C ASN A 50 -77.55 19.51 -17.31
N VAL A 51 -76.21 19.48 -17.32
CA VAL A 51 -75.40 19.27 -16.12
C VAL A 51 -74.95 20.63 -15.64
N THR A 52 -75.39 21.03 -14.45
CA THR A 52 -74.77 22.15 -13.73
C THR A 52 -73.36 21.71 -13.34
N LEU A 53 -72.36 22.20 -14.07
CA LEU A 53 -70.96 22.01 -13.71
C LEU A 53 -70.71 22.67 -12.36
N LYS A 54 -70.53 21.86 -11.32
CA LYS A 54 -70.06 22.34 -10.03
C LYS A 54 -68.54 22.27 -10.07
N THR A 55 -67.90 23.41 -10.33
CA THR A 55 -66.46 23.57 -10.16
C THR A 55 -66.15 23.33 -8.69
N VAL A 56 -65.44 22.24 -8.39
CA VAL A 56 -64.82 22.07 -7.07
C VAL A 56 -63.72 23.13 -7.02
N PRO A 57 -63.74 24.07 -6.06
CA PRO A 57 -62.67 25.06 -5.98
C PRO A 57 -61.38 24.34 -5.63
N ASP A 58 -60.47 24.26 -6.61
CA ASP A 58 -59.08 23.99 -6.33
C ASP A 58 -58.61 24.97 -5.26
N ARG A 59 -57.92 24.46 -4.24
CA ARG A 59 -57.23 25.31 -3.27
C ARG A 59 -56.21 26.15 -4.04
N LYS A 60 -56.59 27.39 -4.35
CA LYS A 60 -55.80 28.51 -4.92
C LYS A 60 -54.51 28.05 -5.62
N TYR A 61 -54.65 27.68 -6.88
CA TYR A 61 -53.55 27.74 -7.84
C TYR A 61 -53.27 29.22 -8.11
N ASP A 62 -52.09 29.71 -7.73
CA ASP A 62 -51.68 31.08 -8.02
C ASP A 62 -51.13 31.11 -9.45
N GLU A 63 -51.99 31.41 -10.41
CA GLU A 63 -51.76 31.16 -11.85
C GLU A 63 -50.58 31.93 -12.46
N CYS A 64 -49.98 32.90 -11.75
CA CYS A 64 -48.99 33.80 -12.36
C CYS A 64 -48.03 34.44 -11.36
N LYS A 65 -47.00 33.69 -10.92
CA LYS A 65 -45.99 34.24 -9.99
C LYS A 65 -44.98 35.16 -10.68
N THR A 66 -44.69 34.93 -11.96
CA THR A 66 -43.75 35.74 -12.74
C THR A 66 -44.32 36.05 -14.13
N LYS A 67 -44.20 37.30 -14.57
CA LYS A 67 -44.65 37.76 -15.89
C LYS A 67 -43.43 38.00 -16.79
N GLU A 68 -43.32 37.26 -17.87
CA GLU A 68 -42.30 37.52 -18.90
C GLU A 68 -42.86 38.41 -20.00
N LYS A 69 -42.06 39.38 -20.43
CA LYS A 69 -42.41 40.33 -21.48
C LYS A 69 -42.05 39.72 -22.84
N TYR A 70 -43.04 39.51 -23.70
CA TYR A 70 -42.85 39.04 -25.07
C TYR A 70 -43.52 40.00 -26.07
N LYS A 71 -43.10 40.00 -27.32
CA LYS A 71 -43.68 40.86 -28.35
C LYS A 71 -44.76 40.12 -29.14
N LYS A 72 -45.94 40.73 -29.28
CA LYS A 72 -47.04 40.24 -30.13
C LYS A 72 -47.49 41.32 -31.11
N PRO A 73 -48.07 40.96 -32.27
CA PRO A 73 -48.60 41.96 -33.21
C PRO A 73 -49.69 42.80 -32.52
N CYS A 74 -49.65 44.12 -32.69
CA CYS A 74 -50.65 45.01 -32.10
C CYS A 74 -52.04 44.75 -32.71
N PRO A 75 -53.14 44.85 -31.94
CA PRO A 75 -54.48 44.64 -32.49
C PRO A 75 -54.86 45.82 -33.40
N THR A 76 -54.97 45.57 -34.71
CA THR A 76 -55.50 46.53 -35.69
C THR A 76 -56.44 45.82 -36.66
N THR A 77 -57.40 46.55 -37.23
CA THR A 77 -58.39 46.03 -38.20
C THR A 77 -57.81 45.71 -39.58
N LYS A 78 -56.51 45.92 -39.80
CA LYS A 78 -55.72 45.43 -40.96
C LYS A 78 -54.35 44.95 -40.48
N ASN A 79 -53.69 44.07 -41.25
CA ASN A 79 -52.42 43.41 -40.90
C ASN A 79 -51.41 44.34 -40.20
N PRO A 80 -51.07 44.09 -38.92
CA PRO A 80 -50.26 45.00 -38.13
C PRO A 80 -48.79 45.00 -38.57
N LYS A 81 -48.24 46.20 -38.81
CA LYS A 81 -46.81 46.43 -39.10
C LYS A 81 -45.95 46.65 -37.83
N ALA A 82 -46.55 46.64 -36.64
CA ALA A 82 -45.89 46.93 -35.37
C ALA A 82 -46.10 45.82 -34.32
N MET A 83 -45.05 45.57 -33.52
CA MET A 83 -45.01 44.61 -32.42
C MET A 83 -45.21 45.32 -31.08
N CYS A 84 -46.26 44.93 -30.35
CA CYS A 84 -46.61 45.41 -29.01
C CYS A 84 -46.04 44.48 -27.94
N ASP A 85 -45.66 45.04 -26.79
CA ASP A 85 -45.27 44.24 -25.64
C ASP A 85 -46.50 43.60 -24.98
N ALA A 86 -46.43 42.31 -24.71
CA ALA A 86 -47.40 41.52 -23.98
C ALA A 86 -46.73 40.74 -22.87
N TRP A 87 -47.52 40.33 -21.88
CA TRP A 87 -47.03 39.57 -20.74
C TRP A 87 -47.53 38.13 -20.83
N LYS A 88 -46.63 37.16 -20.73
CA LYS A 88 -46.96 35.75 -20.58
C LYS A 88 -46.77 35.37 -19.12
N CYS A 89 -47.78 34.72 -18.54
CA CYS A 89 -47.67 34.14 -17.21
C CYS A 89 -46.77 32.91 -17.26
N VAL A 90 -45.72 32.91 -16.44
CA VAL A 90 -44.92 31.73 -16.13
C VAL A 90 -45.42 31.19 -14.79
N PRO A 91 -46.08 30.01 -14.77
CA PRO A 91 -46.43 29.35 -13.53
C PRO A 91 -45.14 29.05 -12.75
N GLY A 92 -45.01 29.59 -11.53
CA GLY A 92 -43.81 29.39 -10.71
C GLY A 92 -44.03 28.28 -9.69
N GLN A 93 -43.37 27.14 -9.84
CA GLN A 93 -43.10 26.25 -8.70
C GLN A 93 -41.72 25.60 -8.78
N PRO A 94 -40.71 26.18 -8.09
CA PRO A 94 -39.45 25.48 -7.79
C PRO A 94 -39.68 24.15 -7.05
N GLN A 95 -40.78 24.07 -6.29
CA GLN A 95 -41.18 22.87 -5.55
C GLN A 95 -41.70 21.75 -6.46
N GLY A 96 -42.38 22.10 -7.56
CA GLY A 96 -42.87 21.14 -8.56
C GLY A 96 -41.73 20.55 -9.38
N ASP A 97 -40.78 21.38 -9.83
CA ASP A 97 -39.61 20.92 -10.57
C ASP A 97 -38.67 20.05 -9.72
N ASN A 98 -38.46 20.42 -8.46
CA ASN A 98 -37.66 19.61 -7.52
C ASN A 98 -38.38 18.30 -7.18
N PHE A 99 -39.71 18.31 -7.05
CA PHE A 99 -40.51 17.11 -6.84
C PHE A 99 -40.44 16.18 -8.06
N ILE A 100 -40.61 16.70 -9.29
CA ILE A 100 -40.54 15.93 -10.52
C ILE A 100 -39.14 15.29 -10.67
N LYS A 101 -38.07 16.07 -10.49
CA LYS A 101 -36.68 15.57 -10.55
C LYS A 101 -36.39 14.50 -9.51
N SER A 102 -36.80 14.73 -8.26
CA SER A 102 -36.68 13.72 -7.20
C SER A 102 -37.45 12.45 -7.54
N SER A 103 -38.64 12.59 -8.13
CA SER A 103 -39.50 11.48 -8.51
C SER A 103 -38.92 10.66 -9.67
N ASP A 104 -38.31 11.32 -10.66
CA ASP A 104 -37.66 10.66 -11.79
C ASP A 104 -36.43 9.87 -11.33
N ALA A 105 -35.62 10.44 -10.44
CA ALA A 105 -34.48 9.71 -9.86
C ALA A 105 -34.91 8.49 -9.04
N LEU A 106 -35.94 8.62 -8.21
CA LEU A 106 -36.49 7.50 -7.42
C LEU A 106 -37.05 6.39 -8.31
N CYS A 107 -37.59 6.74 -9.48
CA CYS A 107 -38.30 5.79 -10.34
C CYS A 107 -37.50 5.23 -11.50
N GLN A 108 -36.41 5.89 -11.89
CA GLN A 108 -35.57 5.47 -13.01
C GLN A 108 -34.15 5.12 -12.56
N CYS A 109 -33.59 5.88 -11.61
CA CYS A 109 -32.18 5.77 -11.26
C CYS A 109 -31.95 4.85 -10.07
N PHE A 110 -32.77 4.95 -9.02
CA PHE A 110 -32.66 4.07 -7.85
C PHE A 110 -32.86 2.58 -8.19
N PRO A 111 -33.90 2.16 -8.94
CA PRO A 111 -34.08 0.76 -9.29
C PRO A 111 -32.94 0.25 -10.18
N ARG A 112 -32.39 1.14 -11.03
CA ARG A 112 -31.27 0.80 -11.91
C ARG A 112 -30.00 0.44 -11.14
N ILE A 113 -29.74 1.08 -10.00
CA ILE A 113 -28.61 0.69 -9.12
C ILE A 113 -28.80 -0.75 -8.62
N GLY A 114 -30.03 -1.10 -8.23
CA GLY A 114 -30.39 -2.46 -7.82
C GLY A 114 -30.17 -3.49 -8.93
N GLU A 115 -30.61 -3.20 -10.16
CA GLU A 115 -30.37 -4.07 -11.32
C GLU A 115 -28.88 -4.24 -11.62
N LEU A 116 -28.12 -3.14 -11.55
CA LEU A 116 -26.67 -3.15 -11.79
C LEU A 116 -25.92 -3.96 -10.73
N SER A 117 -26.39 -3.98 -9.48
CA SER A 117 -25.74 -4.76 -8.40
C SER A 117 -25.63 -6.27 -8.69
N ALA A 118 -26.47 -6.79 -9.60
CA ALA A 118 -26.44 -8.19 -10.00
C ALA A 118 -25.45 -8.50 -11.14
N THR A 119 -24.89 -7.48 -11.82
CA THR A 119 -24.04 -7.69 -13.00
C THR A 119 -22.61 -8.11 -12.62
N SER A 120 -21.90 -8.72 -13.57
CA SER A 120 -20.48 -9.06 -13.38
C SER A 120 -19.64 -7.81 -13.20
N GLY A 121 -19.92 -6.73 -13.94
CA GLY A 121 -19.08 -5.56 -13.88
C GLY A 121 -19.18 -4.76 -12.59
N PHE A 122 -20.35 -4.78 -11.95
CA PHE A 122 -20.50 -4.25 -10.60
C PHE A 122 -19.61 -5.00 -9.60
N LYS A 123 -19.60 -6.33 -9.66
CA LYS A 123 -18.78 -7.18 -8.78
C LYS A 123 -17.28 -7.05 -9.07
N SER A 124 -16.89 -6.99 -10.34
CA SER A 124 -15.50 -6.77 -10.75
C SER A 124 -14.98 -5.45 -10.19
N PHE A 125 -15.76 -4.37 -10.28
CA PHE A 125 -15.39 -3.08 -9.73
C PHE A 125 -15.31 -3.10 -8.19
N GLU A 126 -16.26 -3.75 -7.52
CA GLU A 126 -16.24 -3.94 -6.06
C GLU A 126 -14.99 -4.70 -5.57
N LEU A 127 -14.44 -5.58 -6.39
CA LEU A 127 -13.21 -6.32 -6.12
C LEU A 127 -11.94 -5.61 -6.63
N GLY A 128 -12.07 -4.46 -7.31
CA GLY A 128 -10.95 -3.73 -7.89
C GLY A 128 -10.32 -4.41 -9.10
N LEU A 129 -11.06 -5.27 -9.82
CA LEU A 129 -10.58 -6.00 -11.00
C LEU A 129 -10.74 -5.16 -12.28
N LEU A 130 -9.65 -4.81 -12.94
CA LEU A 130 -9.63 -4.02 -14.18
C LEU A 130 -9.97 -4.88 -15.42
N SER A 131 -11.18 -5.45 -15.45
CA SER A 131 -11.67 -6.36 -16.50
C SER A 131 -12.44 -5.65 -17.62
N THR A 132 -11.94 -5.75 -18.86
CA THR A 132 -12.55 -5.08 -20.03
C THR A 132 -13.95 -5.58 -20.41
N ALA A 133 -14.35 -6.76 -19.96
CA ALA A 133 -15.69 -7.31 -20.21
C ALA A 133 -16.79 -6.47 -19.54
N ASP A 134 -16.41 -5.70 -18.53
CA ASP A 134 -17.31 -5.16 -17.51
C ASP A 134 -17.45 -3.62 -17.58
N SER A 135 -16.76 -2.96 -18.52
CA SER A 135 -16.66 -1.49 -18.54
C SER A 135 -17.99 -0.77 -18.78
N LYS A 136 -18.92 -1.40 -19.50
CA LYS A 136 -20.25 -0.82 -19.79
C LYS A 136 -21.12 -0.68 -18.54
N ASP A 137 -20.95 -1.57 -17.58
CA ASP A 137 -21.74 -1.57 -16.34
C ASP A 137 -21.30 -0.42 -15.44
N VAL A 138 -19.99 -0.15 -15.38
CA VAL A 138 -19.42 0.96 -14.60
C VAL A 138 -19.93 2.32 -15.09
N ASP A 139 -19.95 2.54 -16.41
CA ASP A 139 -20.50 3.79 -16.97
C ASP A 139 -21.97 3.99 -16.62
N GLN A 140 -22.74 2.89 -16.50
CA GLN A 140 -24.14 2.94 -16.10
C GLN A 140 -24.30 3.20 -14.60
N VAL A 141 -23.42 2.65 -13.76
CA VAL A 141 -23.37 2.98 -12.33
C VAL A 141 -23.10 4.47 -12.14
N VAL A 142 -22.10 5.02 -12.84
CA VAL A 142 -21.76 6.46 -12.78
C VAL A 142 -22.95 7.33 -13.19
N LYS A 143 -23.64 6.96 -14.27
CA LYS A 143 -24.84 7.67 -14.73
C LYS A 143 -25.98 7.61 -13.70
N ALA A 144 -26.22 6.43 -13.13
CA ALA A 144 -27.27 6.24 -12.12
C ALA A 144 -26.97 7.05 -10.85
N GLN A 145 -25.71 7.05 -10.38
CA GLN A 145 -25.30 7.86 -9.23
C GLN A 145 -25.45 9.35 -9.51
N LYS A 146 -24.94 9.86 -10.63
CA LYS A 146 -25.09 11.27 -11.02
C LYS A 146 -26.56 11.70 -11.07
N CYS A 147 -27.44 10.82 -11.55
CA CYS A 147 -28.87 11.07 -11.53
C CYS A 147 -29.42 11.23 -10.10
N MET A 148 -29.06 10.34 -9.18
CA MET A 148 -29.45 10.44 -7.76
C MET A 148 -28.91 11.71 -7.10
N ASP A 149 -27.61 11.99 -7.26
CA ASP A 149 -26.93 13.16 -6.68
C ASP A 149 -27.56 14.47 -7.18
N SER A 150 -27.79 14.58 -8.49
CA SER A 150 -28.41 15.75 -9.13
C SER A 150 -29.87 16.00 -8.68
N SER A 151 -30.50 14.98 -8.11
CA SER A 151 -31.88 15.01 -7.65
C SER A 151 -32.01 15.15 -6.13
N GLY A 152 -30.91 15.51 -5.44
CA GLY A 152 -30.92 15.79 -4.00
C GLY A 152 -30.74 14.57 -3.10
N PHE A 153 -30.32 13.43 -3.67
CA PHE A 153 -30.02 12.21 -2.91
C PHE A 153 -28.51 11.89 -2.97
N PRO A 154 -27.66 12.69 -2.29
CA PRO A 154 -26.22 12.52 -2.35
C PRO A 154 -25.80 11.16 -1.81
N ALA A 155 -24.75 10.59 -2.40
CA ALA A 155 -24.08 9.42 -1.85
C ALA A 155 -23.35 9.75 -0.54
N ALA A 156 -23.52 8.89 0.46
CA ALA A 156 -22.71 8.80 1.67
C ALA A 156 -21.69 7.66 1.53
N ASP A 157 -20.66 7.66 2.38
CA ASP A 157 -19.61 6.66 2.39
C ASP A 157 -19.05 6.39 3.81
N ASP A 158 -18.33 5.28 3.96
CA ASP A 158 -17.59 4.93 5.17
C ASP A 158 -16.05 5.07 5.00
N ARG A 159 -15.60 5.88 4.03
CA ARG A 159 -14.18 6.02 3.65
C ARG A 159 -13.29 6.34 4.84
N ASP A 160 -13.66 7.36 5.62
CA ASP A 160 -12.82 7.84 6.73
C ASP A 160 -12.73 6.79 7.85
N LYS A 161 -13.79 5.98 8.04
CA LYS A 161 -13.78 4.84 8.97
C LYS A 161 -12.82 3.76 8.47
N VAL A 162 -12.91 3.39 7.19
CA VAL A 162 -12.05 2.37 6.58
C VAL A 162 -10.57 2.80 6.61
N ARG A 163 -10.26 4.06 6.31
CA ARG A 163 -8.89 4.60 6.43
C ARG A 163 -8.40 4.56 7.86
N LYS A 164 -9.23 4.95 8.84
CA LYS A 164 -8.87 4.87 10.26
C LYS A 164 -8.59 3.43 10.70
N ASP A 165 -9.41 2.48 10.25
CA ASP A 165 -9.22 1.06 10.54
C ASP A 165 -7.94 0.51 9.87
N LEU A 166 -7.64 0.93 8.64
CA LEU A 166 -6.39 0.59 7.96
C LEU A 166 -5.17 1.14 8.72
N GLN A 167 -5.19 2.42 9.09
CA GLN A 167 -4.11 3.06 9.84
C GLN A 167 -3.95 2.45 11.25
N SER A 168 -5.02 1.96 11.87
CA SER A 168 -4.93 1.23 13.15
C SER A 168 -4.13 -0.10 13.06
N LYS A 169 -3.97 -0.64 11.83
CA LYS A 169 -3.13 -1.82 11.58
C LYS A 169 -1.64 -1.46 11.50
N ALA A 170 -1.29 -0.18 11.34
CA ALA A 170 0.07 0.28 11.48
C ALA A 170 0.51 0.08 12.94
N LYS A 171 1.41 -0.88 13.16
CA LYS A 171 1.96 -1.26 14.47
C LYS A 171 3.47 -1.08 14.43
N ARG A 172 4.17 -1.34 15.54
CA ARG A 172 5.63 -1.12 15.71
C ARG A 172 6.53 -1.74 14.62
N LYS A 173 6.02 -2.68 13.81
CA LYS A 173 6.73 -3.35 12.71
C LYS A 173 5.94 -3.37 11.40
N VAL A 174 4.88 -2.59 11.30
CA VAL A 174 4.02 -2.55 10.12
C VAL A 174 3.78 -1.10 9.75
N LEU A 175 4.21 -0.72 8.54
CA LEU A 175 3.91 0.56 7.94
C LEU A 175 2.92 0.37 6.78
N ILE A 176 1.97 1.28 6.67
CA ILE A 176 1.01 1.32 5.57
C ILE A 176 1.26 2.58 4.76
N ILE A 177 1.49 2.42 3.46
CA ILE A 177 1.68 3.51 2.51
C ILE A 177 0.47 3.52 1.58
N GLU A 178 -0.40 4.52 1.72
CA GLU A 178 -1.58 4.66 0.87
C GLU A 178 -1.20 5.17 -0.53
N GLY A 179 -1.83 4.57 -1.54
CA GLY A 179 -1.77 5.01 -2.91
C GLY A 179 -3.01 5.83 -3.30
N PRO A 180 -3.19 6.11 -4.59
CA PRO A 180 -4.27 6.95 -5.07
C PRO A 180 -5.63 6.26 -4.97
N GLU A 181 -6.59 6.96 -4.38
CA GLU A 181 -7.98 6.50 -4.34
C GLU A 181 -8.56 6.34 -5.76
N ILE A 182 -9.09 5.15 -6.04
CA ILE A 182 -9.68 4.81 -7.33
C ILE A 182 -11.19 5.05 -7.26
N ASN A 183 -11.58 6.28 -7.58
CA ASN A 183 -12.98 6.65 -7.80
C ASN A 183 -13.49 6.14 -9.16
N GLU A 184 -14.77 6.33 -9.43
CA GLU A 184 -15.40 5.81 -10.65
C GLU A 184 -14.84 6.43 -11.94
N ASP A 185 -14.48 7.72 -11.90
CA ASP A 185 -13.91 8.41 -13.05
C ASP A 185 -12.52 7.88 -13.40
N ASN A 186 -11.66 7.74 -12.38
CA ASN A 186 -10.34 7.13 -12.51
C ASN A 186 -10.46 5.67 -12.98
N TYR A 187 -11.40 4.92 -12.41
CA TYR A 187 -11.65 3.54 -12.82
C TYR A 187 -12.09 3.46 -14.28
N SER A 188 -13.04 4.29 -14.74
CA SER A 188 -13.49 4.31 -16.14
C SER A 188 -12.36 4.68 -17.10
N LYS A 189 -11.48 5.62 -16.73
CA LYS A 189 -10.26 5.96 -17.49
C LYS A 189 -9.28 4.79 -17.58
N LEU A 190 -8.99 4.13 -16.45
CA LEU A 190 -8.13 2.94 -16.42
C LEU A 190 -8.72 1.81 -17.29
N MET A 191 -10.03 1.59 -17.21
CA MET A 191 -10.72 0.59 -18.03
C MET A 191 -10.62 0.89 -19.54
N THR A 192 -10.69 2.17 -19.91
CA THR A 192 -10.51 2.61 -21.29
C THR A 192 -9.10 2.31 -21.79
N ILE A 193 -8.09 2.52 -20.95
CA ILE A 193 -6.69 2.18 -21.24
C ILE A 193 -6.51 0.67 -21.40
N VAL A 194 -6.99 -0.14 -20.45
CA VAL A 194 -6.87 -1.61 -20.55
C VAL A 194 -7.53 -2.13 -21.84
N LYS A 195 -8.65 -1.51 -22.25
CA LYS A 195 -9.32 -1.86 -23.51
C LYS A 195 -8.53 -1.47 -24.75
N SER A 196 -7.86 -0.31 -24.75
CA SER A 196 -7.06 0.16 -25.90
C SER A 196 -5.71 -0.56 -26.03
N CYS A 197 -5.22 -1.19 -24.96
CA CYS A 197 -3.95 -1.91 -24.95
C CYS A 197 -4.05 -3.43 -25.14
N LYS A 198 -5.20 -3.93 -25.61
CA LYS A 198 -5.34 -5.35 -25.98
C LYS A 198 -4.42 -5.74 -27.15
N PRO A 199 -4.04 -7.03 -27.27
CA PRO A 199 -3.34 -7.53 -28.44
C PRO A 199 -4.10 -7.16 -29.73
N GLY A 200 -3.44 -6.45 -30.64
CA GLY A 200 -4.02 -6.02 -31.93
C GLY A 200 -4.74 -4.65 -31.92
N SER A 201 -4.71 -3.88 -30.83
CA SER A 201 -5.23 -2.50 -30.78
C SER A 201 -4.13 -1.45 -30.59
N PHE A 202 -4.44 -0.19 -30.90
CA PHE A 202 -3.51 0.94 -30.71
C PHE A 202 -3.51 1.39 -29.25
N CYS A 203 -2.46 1.01 -28.52
CA CYS A 203 -2.18 1.44 -27.15
C CYS A 203 -1.43 2.78 -27.18
N THR A 204 -2.12 3.89 -26.89
CA THR A 204 -1.54 5.25 -26.91
C THR A 204 -0.81 5.54 -25.60
N GLY A 205 0.52 5.47 -25.59
CA GLY A 205 1.33 5.68 -24.38
C GLY A 205 1.07 7.03 -23.70
N LEU A 206 0.96 8.12 -24.46
CA LEU A 206 0.74 9.47 -23.92
C LEU A 206 -0.52 9.56 -23.04
N GLN A 207 -1.63 8.95 -23.45
CA GLN A 207 -2.88 8.95 -22.67
C GLN A 207 -2.74 8.16 -21.38
N ILE A 208 -1.94 7.10 -21.41
CA ILE A 208 -1.62 6.27 -20.24
C ILE A 208 -0.81 7.10 -19.26
N GLN A 209 0.30 7.67 -19.74
CA GLN A 209 1.19 8.48 -18.93
C GLN A 209 0.44 9.65 -18.29
N GLU A 210 -0.36 10.40 -19.05
CA GLU A 210 -1.16 11.48 -18.48
C GLU A 210 -2.11 11.02 -17.38
N THR A 211 -2.78 9.88 -17.57
CA THR A 211 -3.72 9.33 -16.59
C THR A 211 -2.98 8.89 -15.33
N ILE A 212 -1.88 8.16 -15.47
CA ILE A 212 -1.06 7.68 -14.36
C ILE A 212 -0.39 8.84 -13.61
N SER A 213 0.18 9.82 -14.33
CA SER A 213 0.76 11.01 -13.71
C SER A 213 -0.27 11.81 -12.92
N LYS A 214 -1.46 12.08 -13.48
CA LYS A 214 -2.53 12.78 -12.75
C LYS A 214 -2.96 12.01 -11.49
N LEU A 215 -2.96 10.67 -11.56
CA LEU A 215 -3.35 9.81 -10.46
C LEU A 215 -2.29 9.77 -9.34
N PHE A 216 -1.02 9.59 -9.67
CA PHE A 216 0.04 9.35 -8.69
C PHE A 216 0.80 10.60 -8.23
N THR A 217 0.92 11.65 -9.05
CA THR A 217 1.69 12.86 -8.67
C THR A 217 1.35 13.41 -7.28
N PRO A 218 0.07 13.45 -6.83
CA PRO A 218 -0.26 13.92 -5.48
C PRO A 218 0.27 13.03 -4.34
N TYR A 219 0.61 11.77 -4.62
CA TYR A 219 1.01 10.75 -3.65
C TYR A 219 2.51 10.44 -3.69
N MET A 220 3.20 10.71 -4.80
CA MET A 220 4.60 10.32 -4.99
C MET A 220 5.55 10.88 -3.93
N ALA A 221 5.38 12.14 -3.52
CA ALA A 221 6.23 12.74 -2.50
C ALA A 221 6.11 12.01 -1.15
N GLU A 222 4.90 11.61 -0.76
CA GLU A 222 4.64 10.89 0.49
C GLU A 222 5.12 9.43 0.40
N ILE A 223 4.84 8.74 -0.70
CA ILE A 223 5.35 7.38 -0.96
C ILE A 223 6.87 7.39 -0.87
N ALA A 224 7.54 8.30 -1.60
CA ALA A 224 8.97 8.44 -1.59
C ALA A 224 9.49 8.73 -0.17
N ARG A 225 8.89 9.69 0.55
CA ARG A 225 9.28 10.01 1.94
C ARG A 225 9.22 8.78 2.85
N GLN A 226 8.18 7.97 2.75
CA GLN A 226 8.00 6.76 3.57
C GLN A 226 9.05 5.70 3.27
N PHE A 227 9.36 5.45 1.99
CA PHE A 227 10.45 4.55 1.58
C PHE A 227 11.81 5.05 2.08
N ARG A 228 12.08 6.35 1.92
CA ARG A 228 13.34 6.97 2.38
C ARG A 228 13.55 6.79 3.87
N GLN A 229 12.59 7.20 4.69
CA GLN A 229 12.72 7.17 6.14
C GLN A 229 12.77 5.76 6.70
N SER A 230 12.00 4.84 6.11
CA SER A 230 11.83 3.51 6.69
C SER A 230 12.86 2.49 6.19
N LEU A 231 13.44 2.71 5.00
CA LEU A 231 14.32 1.73 4.33
C LEU A 231 15.71 2.32 4.04
N PHE A 232 15.80 3.39 3.27
CA PHE A 232 17.11 3.87 2.82
C PHE A 232 17.93 4.52 3.94
N VAL A 233 17.30 5.30 4.81
CA VAL A 233 17.94 5.91 5.99
C VAL A 233 18.59 4.87 6.90
N PRO A 234 17.97 3.71 7.23
CA PRO A 234 18.66 2.67 8.00
C PRO A 234 19.64 1.81 7.16
N TRP A 235 19.41 1.62 5.86
CA TRP A 235 20.26 0.74 5.04
C TRP A 235 21.62 1.35 4.70
N VAL A 236 21.67 2.63 4.35
CA VAL A 236 22.93 3.27 3.95
C VAL A 236 23.97 3.23 5.09
N PRO A 237 23.67 3.64 6.33
CA PRO A 237 24.62 3.55 7.44
C PRO A 237 25.02 2.12 7.78
N LEU A 238 24.11 1.15 7.67
CA LEU A 238 24.44 -0.27 7.85
C LEU A 238 25.56 -0.68 6.88
N LEU A 239 25.38 -0.41 5.59
CA LEU A 239 26.35 -0.78 4.56
C LEU A 239 27.67 -0.02 4.71
N GLU A 240 27.62 1.28 5.00
CA GLU A 240 28.80 2.11 5.25
C GLU A 240 29.58 1.62 6.47
N ASN A 241 28.89 1.23 7.55
CA ASN A 241 29.53 0.65 8.73
C ASN A 241 30.19 -0.70 8.42
N LEU A 242 29.52 -1.59 7.68
CA LEU A 242 30.12 -2.88 7.28
C LEU A 242 31.38 -2.66 6.44
N LEU A 243 31.36 -1.67 5.55
CA LEU A 243 32.52 -1.32 4.72
C LEU A 243 33.68 -0.79 5.57
N ALA A 244 33.40 0.16 6.46
CA ALA A 244 34.39 0.73 7.37
C ALA A 244 35.02 -0.35 8.28
N ILE A 245 34.21 -1.22 8.87
CA ILE A 245 34.70 -2.33 9.70
C ILE A 245 35.58 -3.28 8.89
N SER A 246 35.25 -3.53 7.60
CA SER A 246 36.06 -4.36 6.70
C SER A 246 37.40 -3.75 6.38
N ASN A 247 37.44 -2.44 6.15
CA ASN A 247 38.69 -1.71 5.93
C ASN A 247 39.58 -1.74 7.18
N ASP A 248 38.99 -1.52 8.36
CA ASP A 248 39.71 -1.63 9.65
C ASP A 248 40.28 -3.04 9.86
N PHE A 249 39.47 -4.07 9.61
CA PHE A 249 39.88 -5.48 9.75
C PHE A 249 41.04 -5.80 8.81
N ASN A 250 40.91 -5.47 7.52
CA ASN A 250 41.94 -5.72 6.52
C ASN A 250 43.23 -4.97 6.83
N THR A 251 43.14 -3.72 7.29
CA THR A 251 44.30 -2.92 7.71
C THR A 251 45.01 -3.55 8.92
N ALA A 252 44.27 -3.96 9.95
CA ALA A 252 44.83 -4.62 11.12
C ALA A 252 45.52 -5.95 10.73
N ALA A 253 44.88 -6.73 9.86
CA ALA A 253 45.40 -8.00 9.40
C ALA A 253 46.61 -7.86 8.44
N GLN A 254 46.75 -6.72 7.73
CA GLN A 254 47.96 -6.39 6.98
C GLN A 254 49.09 -5.97 7.91
N ASN A 255 48.80 -5.09 8.87
CA ASN A 255 49.81 -4.53 9.76
C ASN A 255 50.39 -5.57 10.74
N ILE A 256 49.68 -6.65 11.04
CA ILE A 256 50.22 -7.75 11.86
C ILE A 256 51.27 -8.59 11.11
N GLY A 257 51.28 -8.59 9.77
CA GLY A 257 52.07 -9.55 8.98
C GLY A 257 53.58 -9.41 9.18
N SER A 258 54.14 -8.21 9.02
CA SER A 258 55.59 -8.00 9.17
C SER A 258 56.07 -8.24 10.61
N PRO A 259 55.42 -7.69 11.65
CA PRO A 259 55.79 -7.99 13.04
C PRO A 259 55.66 -9.48 13.38
N PHE A 260 54.64 -10.16 12.87
CA PHE A 260 54.46 -11.60 13.07
C PHE A 260 55.61 -12.41 12.46
N LEU A 261 56.02 -12.13 11.22
CA LEU A 261 57.13 -12.85 10.58
C LEU A 261 58.44 -12.65 11.35
N GLY A 262 58.69 -11.44 11.84
CA GLY A 262 59.84 -11.15 12.71
C GLY A 262 59.77 -11.90 14.05
N PHE A 263 58.59 -11.97 14.66
CA PHE A 263 58.37 -12.72 15.89
C PHE A 263 58.51 -14.23 15.69
N LYS A 264 57.93 -14.79 14.63
CA LYS A 264 58.01 -16.21 14.29
C LYS A 264 59.45 -16.65 14.09
N SER A 265 60.26 -15.89 13.35
CA SER A 265 61.68 -16.20 13.16
C SER A 265 62.45 -16.27 14.49
N ARG A 266 62.16 -15.36 15.43
CA ARG A 266 62.76 -15.37 16.78
C ARG A 266 62.30 -16.58 17.59
N TYR A 267 61.00 -16.92 17.54
CA TYR A 267 60.46 -18.09 18.20
C TYR A 267 61.08 -19.39 17.66
N ASP A 268 61.20 -19.52 16.33
CA ASP A 268 61.79 -20.68 15.67
C ASP A 268 63.28 -20.82 16.07
N TYR A 269 64.03 -19.70 16.10
CA TYR A 269 65.42 -19.67 16.56
C TYR A 269 65.57 -20.09 18.03
N ALA A 270 64.78 -19.50 18.94
CA ALA A 270 64.80 -19.83 20.36
C ALA A 270 64.45 -21.31 20.61
N THR A 271 63.47 -21.82 19.86
CA THR A 271 63.07 -23.23 19.94
C THR A 271 64.19 -24.15 19.47
N GLN A 272 64.82 -23.86 18.32
CA GLN A 272 65.87 -24.69 17.78
C GLN A 272 67.14 -24.66 18.65
N THR A 273 67.62 -23.47 19.00
CA THR A 273 68.90 -23.34 19.70
C THR A 273 68.76 -23.63 21.19
N SER A 274 67.76 -23.06 21.88
CA SER A 274 67.65 -23.23 23.34
C SER A 274 66.91 -24.51 23.74
N CYS A 275 65.88 -24.92 23.02
CA CYS A 275 65.12 -26.12 23.39
C CYS A 275 65.69 -27.40 22.78
N VAL A 276 66.01 -27.43 21.48
CA VAL A 276 66.47 -28.66 20.80
C VAL A 276 67.96 -28.91 20.99
N GLU A 277 68.81 -27.92 20.70
CA GLU A 277 70.27 -28.09 20.74
C GLU A 277 70.83 -28.10 22.17
N LEU A 278 70.28 -27.27 23.06
CA LEU A 278 70.76 -27.12 24.44
C LEU A 278 69.92 -27.87 25.49
N GLY A 279 68.72 -28.37 25.15
CA GLY A 279 67.83 -29.08 26.09
C GLY A 279 67.29 -28.20 27.24
N SER A 280 67.41 -26.87 27.13
CA SER A 280 67.11 -25.95 28.24
C SER A 280 65.61 -25.72 28.48
N CYS A 281 64.74 -26.38 27.70
CA CYS A 281 63.27 -26.22 27.78
C CYS A 281 62.54 -27.43 28.39
N ASP A 282 63.26 -28.38 29.00
CA ASP A 282 62.66 -29.61 29.55
C ASP A 282 61.84 -29.39 30.83
N GLY A 283 62.00 -28.24 31.48
CA GLY A 283 61.26 -27.91 32.69
C GLY A 283 59.77 -27.58 32.42
N PRO A 284 58.87 -27.86 33.38
CA PRO A 284 57.43 -27.74 33.18
C PRO A 284 56.95 -26.31 32.87
N ALA A 285 57.54 -25.28 33.49
CA ALA A 285 57.17 -23.89 33.27
C ALA A 285 57.64 -23.38 31.90
N VAL A 286 58.90 -23.67 31.53
CA VAL A 286 59.47 -23.27 30.22
C VAL A 286 58.78 -24.01 29.09
N SER A 287 58.60 -25.33 29.21
CA SER A 287 57.91 -26.16 28.21
C SER A 287 56.47 -25.68 27.97
N SER A 288 55.74 -25.38 29.06
CA SER A 288 54.38 -24.84 28.98
C SER A 288 54.34 -23.49 28.27
N PHE A 289 55.31 -22.60 28.55
CA PHE A 289 55.41 -21.30 27.88
C PHE A 289 55.64 -21.46 26.36
N PHE A 290 56.64 -22.25 25.95
CA PHE A 290 56.96 -22.46 24.53
C PHE A 290 55.81 -23.13 23.78
N LYS A 291 55.06 -24.03 24.43
CA LYS A 291 53.84 -24.62 23.86
C LYS A 291 52.76 -23.56 23.62
N GLN A 292 52.46 -22.73 24.62
CA GLN A 292 51.45 -21.66 24.48
C GLN A 292 51.84 -20.65 23.40
N VAL A 293 53.12 -20.25 23.34
CA VAL A 293 53.63 -19.37 22.28
C VAL A 293 53.57 -20.05 20.91
N GLY A 294 53.90 -21.33 20.82
CA GLY A 294 53.79 -22.10 19.58
C GLY A 294 52.36 -22.17 19.04
N ASP A 295 51.39 -22.38 19.92
CA ASP A 295 49.97 -22.37 19.56
C ASP A 295 49.52 -20.98 19.09
N ILE A 296 50.00 -19.90 19.74
CA ILE A 296 49.79 -18.52 19.26
C ILE A 296 50.40 -18.32 17.88
N VAL A 297 51.64 -18.76 17.64
CA VAL A 297 52.32 -18.62 16.35
C VAL A 297 51.55 -19.32 15.24
N LYS A 298 51.14 -20.58 15.47
CA LYS A 298 50.33 -21.35 14.50
C LYS A 298 49.01 -20.67 14.18
N ASN A 299 48.32 -20.15 15.19
CA ASN A 299 47.05 -19.48 14.96
C ASN A 299 47.22 -18.13 14.26
N ILE A 300 48.23 -17.32 14.64
CA ILE A 300 48.52 -16.07 13.95
C ILE A 300 48.90 -16.34 12.50
N GLU A 301 49.60 -17.44 12.19
CA GLU A 301 49.94 -17.84 10.82
C GLU A 301 48.70 -18.01 9.91
N LEU A 302 47.58 -18.45 10.48
CA LEU A 302 46.29 -18.50 9.81
C LEU A 302 45.64 -17.11 9.75
N ILE A 303 45.69 -16.35 10.85
CA ILE A 303 45.00 -15.07 11.00
C ILE A 303 45.61 -13.95 10.14
N TYR A 304 46.95 -13.83 10.04
CA TYR A 304 47.57 -12.71 9.31
C TYR A 304 47.30 -12.75 7.79
N LYS A 305 46.83 -13.90 7.27
CA LYS A 305 46.36 -14.08 5.89
C LYS A 305 44.87 -13.81 5.72
N MET A 306 44.09 -13.74 6.81
CA MET A 306 42.65 -13.48 6.75
C MET A 306 42.38 -12.09 6.20
N ARG A 307 41.53 -12.01 5.19
CA ARG A 307 41.03 -10.75 4.63
C ARG A 307 39.57 -10.90 4.31
N VAL A 308 38.81 -9.84 4.53
CA VAL A 308 37.52 -9.67 3.86
C VAL A 308 37.81 -9.49 2.37
N PRO A 309 37.24 -10.31 1.48
CA PRO A 309 37.51 -10.23 0.04
C PRO A 309 37.15 -8.86 -0.54
N ASP A 310 37.99 -8.34 -1.43
CA ASP A 310 37.74 -7.06 -2.11
C ASP A 310 36.40 -7.06 -2.87
N THR A 311 35.98 -8.22 -3.38
CA THR A 311 34.65 -8.40 -3.98
C THR A 311 33.52 -7.99 -3.04
N ALA A 312 33.60 -8.34 -1.74
CA ALA A 312 32.58 -7.96 -0.75
C ALA A 312 32.57 -6.44 -0.52
N SER A 313 33.75 -5.83 -0.36
CA SER A 313 33.88 -4.37 -0.20
C SER A 313 33.39 -3.58 -1.43
N ASN A 314 33.67 -4.09 -2.63
CA ASN A 314 33.19 -3.52 -3.88
C ASN A 314 31.65 -3.60 -3.97
N LEU A 315 31.06 -4.75 -3.61
CA LEU A 315 29.61 -4.92 -3.56
C LEU A 315 28.96 -3.96 -2.56
N LEU A 316 29.53 -3.78 -1.36
CA LEU A 316 29.04 -2.79 -0.40
C LEU A 316 29.04 -1.39 -1.01
N THR A 317 30.14 -0.98 -1.65
CA THR A 317 30.25 0.32 -2.32
C THR A 317 29.18 0.49 -3.40
N THR A 318 28.96 -0.54 -4.23
CA THR A 318 27.89 -0.55 -5.23
C THR A 318 26.51 -0.40 -4.59
N TYR A 319 26.20 -1.17 -3.55
CA TYR A 319 24.89 -1.17 -2.91
C TYR A 319 24.60 0.12 -2.13
N ILE A 320 25.63 0.75 -1.55
CA ILE A 320 25.53 2.10 -0.97
C ILE A 320 25.09 3.09 -2.06
N GLN A 321 25.72 3.05 -3.24
CA GLN A 321 25.37 3.94 -4.33
C GLN A 321 23.99 3.62 -4.91
N GLU A 322 23.63 2.35 -5.06
CA GLU A 322 22.28 1.93 -5.49
C GLU A 322 21.21 2.45 -4.51
N ALA A 323 21.44 2.36 -3.20
CA ALA A 323 20.53 2.90 -2.18
C ALA A 323 20.40 4.43 -2.26
N LYS A 324 21.52 5.15 -2.45
CA LYS A 324 21.54 6.61 -2.64
C LYS A 324 20.81 7.03 -3.92
N ASN A 325 21.02 6.30 -5.02
CA ASN A 325 20.35 6.55 -6.29
C ASN A 325 18.85 6.28 -6.20
N ALA A 326 18.45 5.18 -5.55
CA ALA A 326 17.05 4.84 -5.31
C ALA A 326 16.33 5.95 -4.51
N ASN A 327 17.01 6.53 -3.51
CA ASN A 327 16.50 7.67 -2.75
C ASN A 327 16.23 8.91 -3.62
N THR A 328 17.14 9.26 -4.53
CA THR A 328 16.97 10.39 -5.47
C THR A 328 15.84 10.12 -6.45
N ALA A 329 15.75 8.89 -6.96
CA ALA A 329 14.82 8.48 -7.98
C ALA A 329 13.44 8.03 -7.44
N ALA A 330 13.19 8.20 -6.14
CA ALA A 330 12.00 7.66 -5.47
C ALA A 330 10.67 8.30 -5.91
N GLU A 331 10.73 9.49 -6.51
CA GLU A 331 9.56 10.25 -6.99
C GLU A 331 9.33 10.09 -8.50
N GLU A 332 10.19 9.33 -9.19
CA GLU A 332 10.06 9.09 -10.63
C GLU A 332 8.88 8.16 -10.93
N LEU A 333 8.12 8.49 -11.96
CA LEU A 333 7.17 7.58 -12.61
C LEU A 333 7.81 6.98 -13.88
N PRO A 334 7.33 5.82 -14.37
CA PRO A 334 7.78 5.28 -15.63
C PRO A 334 7.55 6.25 -16.78
N ASP A 335 8.41 6.20 -17.78
CA ASP A 335 8.19 6.93 -19.02
C ASP A 335 7.00 6.37 -19.81
N GLU A 336 6.71 7.00 -20.96
CA GLU A 336 5.60 6.63 -21.83
C GLU A 336 5.67 5.15 -22.28
N SER A 337 6.85 4.68 -22.68
CA SER A 337 7.03 3.32 -23.21
C SER A 337 6.84 2.29 -22.11
N ALA A 338 7.53 2.48 -20.98
CA ALA A 338 7.43 1.60 -19.83
C ALA A 338 6.00 1.53 -19.28
N SER A 339 5.29 2.67 -19.26
CA SER A 339 3.88 2.71 -18.86
C SER A 339 2.97 1.91 -19.79
N ALA A 340 3.20 2.01 -21.11
CA ALA A 340 2.43 1.26 -22.09
C ALA A 340 2.71 -0.25 -22.02
N ASP A 341 3.95 -0.63 -21.76
CA ASP A 341 4.37 -2.03 -21.70
C ASP A 341 3.74 -2.78 -20.51
N LEU A 342 3.53 -2.11 -19.37
CA LEU A 342 2.78 -2.67 -18.24
C LEU A 342 1.35 -3.08 -18.64
N PHE A 343 0.66 -2.25 -19.43
CA PHE A 343 -0.68 -2.58 -19.90
C PHE A 343 -0.68 -3.64 -21.01
N ARG A 344 0.24 -3.55 -21.99
CA ARG A 344 0.36 -4.53 -23.08
C ARG A 344 0.74 -5.93 -22.59
N GLY A 345 1.61 -5.99 -21.58
CA GLY A 345 2.04 -7.24 -20.94
C GLY A 345 0.97 -7.87 -20.06
N GLY A 346 -0.16 -7.19 -19.84
CA GLY A 346 -1.21 -7.68 -18.93
C GLY A 346 -0.78 -7.68 -17.46
N GLU A 347 0.19 -6.84 -17.10
CA GLU A 347 0.73 -6.71 -15.74
C GLU A 347 -0.23 -5.95 -14.81
N ILE A 348 -1.16 -5.18 -15.37
CA ILE A 348 -2.16 -4.38 -14.65
C ILE A 348 -3.53 -5.06 -14.76
N GLN A 349 -3.90 -5.86 -13.76
CA GLN A 349 -5.16 -6.60 -13.73
C GLN A 349 -6.09 -6.13 -12.62
N THR A 350 -5.53 -5.50 -11.59
CA THR A 350 -6.23 -5.06 -10.39
C THR A 350 -5.72 -3.68 -9.97
N VAL A 351 -6.50 -2.97 -9.15
CA VAL A 351 -6.12 -1.65 -8.63
C VAL A 351 -4.83 -1.67 -7.79
N GLN A 352 -4.50 -2.79 -7.14
CA GLN A 352 -3.24 -2.93 -6.39
C GLN A 352 -2.02 -3.04 -7.33
N ASP A 353 -2.20 -3.54 -8.55
CA ASP A 353 -1.13 -3.62 -9.55
C ASP A 353 -0.68 -2.23 -10.03
N LEU A 354 -1.46 -1.18 -9.73
CA LEU A 354 -1.07 0.20 -10.05
C LEU A 354 0.23 0.62 -9.35
N PHE A 355 0.65 -0.05 -8.26
CA PHE A 355 1.98 0.19 -7.68
C PHE A 355 3.14 -0.25 -8.57
N LYS A 356 2.90 -1.00 -9.66
CA LYS A 356 3.91 -1.23 -10.70
C LYS A 356 4.30 0.06 -11.45
N PHE A 357 3.46 1.10 -11.39
CA PHE A 357 3.82 2.45 -11.84
C PHE A 357 4.66 3.23 -10.82
N VAL A 358 5.06 2.61 -9.71
CA VAL A 358 5.90 3.21 -8.68
C VAL A 358 7.23 2.45 -8.68
N PRO A 359 8.20 2.81 -9.55
CA PRO A 359 9.41 2.03 -9.80
C PRO A 359 10.25 1.79 -8.54
N ILE A 360 10.13 2.68 -7.55
CA ILE A 360 10.83 2.53 -6.29
C ILE A 360 10.43 1.26 -5.54
N VAL A 361 9.21 0.73 -5.72
CA VAL A 361 8.77 -0.53 -5.10
C VAL A 361 9.66 -1.69 -5.56
N ASP A 362 9.77 -1.91 -6.87
CA ASP A 362 10.56 -3.00 -7.45
C ASP A 362 12.06 -2.80 -7.24
N ARG A 363 12.56 -1.57 -7.42
CA ARG A 363 13.97 -1.23 -7.17
C ARG A 363 14.35 -1.56 -5.73
N THR A 364 13.49 -1.23 -4.78
CA THR A 364 13.74 -1.49 -3.35
C THR A 364 13.69 -2.97 -3.02
N PHE A 365 12.75 -3.71 -3.60
CA PHE A 365 12.68 -5.17 -3.43
C PHE A 365 13.96 -5.87 -3.92
N LEU A 366 14.46 -5.52 -5.11
CA LEU A 366 15.70 -6.08 -5.65
C LEU A 366 16.93 -5.69 -4.82
N LEU A 367 17.02 -4.42 -4.43
CA LEU A 367 18.11 -3.91 -3.60
C LEU A 367 18.12 -4.60 -2.23
N GLN A 368 16.95 -4.79 -1.61
CA GLN A 368 16.83 -5.51 -0.35
C GLN A 368 17.42 -6.92 -0.43
N ARG A 369 17.12 -7.66 -1.50
CA ARG A 369 17.64 -9.02 -1.69
C ARG A 369 19.17 -9.02 -1.81
N LYS A 370 19.73 -8.06 -2.54
CA LYS A 370 21.19 -7.85 -2.65
C LYS A 370 21.82 -7.55 -1.29
N ILE A 371 21.21 -6.64 -0.51
CA ILE A 371 21.67 -6.28 0.83
C ILE A 371 21.60 -7.48 1.78
N GLY A 372 20.52 -8.26 1.74
CA GLY A 372 20.38 -9.47 2.54
C GLY A 372 21.53 -10.46 2.28
N LEU A 373 21.84 -10.73 1.01
CA LEU A 373 22.92 -11.63 0.64
C LEU A 373 24.30 -11.18 1.16
N ILE A 374 24.63 -9.89 1.05
CA ILE A 374 25.93 -9.40 1.55
C ILE A 374 25.97 -9.41 3.09
N VAL A 375 24.85 -9.12 3.76
CA VAL A 375 24.77 -9.21 5.22
C VAL A 375 24.93 -10.66 5.69
N ASP A 376 24.32 -11.63 5.00
CA ASP A 376 24.48 -13.05 5.31
C ASP A 376 25.94 -13.51 5.10
N PHE A 377 26.62 -13.00 4.08
CA PHE A 377 28.06 -13.21 3.92
C PHE A 377 28.85 -12.74 5.15
N TYR A 378 28.61 -11.53 5.65
CA TYR A 378 29.31 -11.02 6.84
C TYR A 378 28.94 -11.79 8.12
N ALA A 379 27.69 -12.24 8.24
CA ALA A 379 27.27 -13.09 9.36
C ALA A 379 28.01 -14.44 9.34
N GLY A 380 28.11 -15.08 8.16
CA GLY A 380 28.85 -16.32 7.97
C GLY A 380 30.35 -16.15 8.22
N TYR A 381 30.95 -15.12 7.61
CA TYR A 381 32.37 -14.79 7.79
C TYR A 381 32.72 -14.55 9.26
N SER A 382 31.86 -13.84 10.00
CA SER A 382 32.03 -13.63 11.45
C SER A 382 31.92 -14.95 12.22
N ALA A 383 30.88 -15.74 11.97
CA ALA A 383 30.65 -17.01 12.66
C ALA A 383 31.81 -18.00 12.46
N GLU A 384 32.39 -18.06 11.26
CA GLU A 384 33.49 -18.97 10.93
C GLU A 384 34.83 -18.58 11.57
N ASN A 385 35.11 -17.27 11.70
CA ASN A 385 36.46 -16.79 12.00
C ASN A 385 36.62 -16.16 13.39
N ARG A 386 35.54 -15.69 14.02
CA ARG A 386 35.63 -14.92 15.27
C ARG A 386 36.28 -15.69 16.41
N ASP A 387 36.00 -16.99 16.53
CA ASP A 387 36.43 -17.80 17.67
C ASP A 387 37.95 -18.06 17.61
N LEU A 388 38.50 -18.26 16.41
CA LEU A 388 39.93 -18.38 16.19
C LEU A 388 40.67 -17.08 16.58
N VAL A 389 40.17 -15.92 16.12
CA VAL A 389 40.79 -14.63 16.46
C VAL A 389 40.64 -14.29 17.95
N ALA A 390 39.46 -14.53 18.53
CA ALA A 390 39.20 -14.24 19.93
C ALA A 390 40.02 -15.12 20.88
N SER A 391 40.10 -16.43 20.62
CA SER A 391 40.90 -17.37 21.43
C SER A 391 42.40 -17.08 21.32
N THR A 392 42.89 -16.73 20.13
CA THR A 392 44.29 -16.36 19.90
C THR A 392 44.65 -15.06 20.63
N PHE A 393 43.78 -14.03 20.53
CA PHE A 393 43.97 -12.80 21.28
C PHE A 393 43.98 -13.05 22.80
N ASN A 394 43.04 -13.83 23.33
CA ASN A 394 42.99 -14.12 24.77
C ASN A 394 44.25 -14.89 25.23
N SER A 395 44.72 -15.84 24.43
CA SER A 395 45.96 -16.58 24.70
C SER A 395 47.18 -15.66 24.70
N LEU A 396 47.29 -14.78 23.71
CA LEU A 396 48.34 -13.77 23.64
C LEU A 396 48.30 -12.83 24.85
N ALA A 397 47.12 -12.32 25.19
CA ALA A 397 46.94 -11.43 26.33
C ALA A 397 47.37 -12.11 27.64
N ASN A 398 47.02 -13.37 27.84
CA ASN A 398 47.41 -14.15 29.01
C ASN A 398 48.92 -14.39 29.06
N VAL A 399 49.54 -14.82 27.95
CA VAL A 399 50.99 -15.09 27.89
C VAL A 399 51.79 -13.81 28.13
N SER A 400 51.44 -12.73 27.44
CA SER A 400 52.16 -11.46 27.53
C SER A 400 52.03 -10.76 28.89
N SER A 401 50.97 -11.03 29.66
CA SER A 401 50.73 -10.48 31.00
C SER A 401 51.07 -11.42 32.16
N SER A 402 51.37 -12.69 31.88
CA SER A 402 51.74 -13.68 32.89
C SER A 402 52.99 -13.28 33.69
N SER A 403 53.14 -13.79 34.91
CA SER A 403 54.41 -13.67 35.66
C SER A 403 55.49 -14.58 35.06
N SER A 404 56.75 -14.14 35.09
CA SER A 404 57.90 -14.98 34.73
C SER A 404 58.56 -15.65 35.94
N ALA A 405 58.07 -15.44 37.17
CA ALA A 405 58.73 -15.90 38.39
C ALA A 405 58.97 -17.42 38.42
N GLY A 406 57.96 -18.22 38.02
CA GLY A 406 58.13 -19.68 37.96
C GLY A 406 59.12 -20.15 36.89
N ILE A 407 59.25 -19.40 35.79
CA ILE A 407 60.25 -19.66 34.75
C ILE A 407 61.65 -19.32 35.26
N GLU A 408 61.80 -18.18 35.94
CA GLU A 408 63.09 -17.75 36.52
C GLU A 408 63.59 -18.71 37.60
N GLU A 409 62.68 -19.18 38.47
CA GLU A 409 62.98 -20.18 39.50
C GLU A 409 63.42 -21.52 38.87
N GLU A 410 62.69 -22.00 37.87
CA GLU A 410 63.02 -23.25 37.15
C GLU A 410 64.36 -23.18 36.42
N LEU A 411 64.67 -22.05 35.78
CA LEU A 411 65.93 -21.85 35.08
C LEU A 411 67.13 -21.70 36.02
N ASN A 412 66.91 -21.39 37.29
CA ASN A 412 67.92 -21.25 38.34
C ASN A 412 69.15 -20.45 37.88
N VAL A 413 68.91 -19.28 37.28
CA VAL A 413 69.94 -18.47 36.60
C VAL A 413 71.10 -18.07 37.54
N LYS A 414 70.84 -17.96 38.85
CA LYS A 414 71.87 -17.68 39.88
C LYS A 414 72.95 -18.75 39.94
N GLU A 415 72.57 -20.01 39.78
CA GLU A 415 73.50 -21.15 39.81
C GLU A 415 73.87 -21.61 38.40
N ARG A 416 73.09 -21.23 37.38
CA ARG A 416 73.30 -21.56 35.96
C ARG A 416 73.22 -20.31 35.07
N PRO A 417 74.27 -19.45 35.03
CA PRO A 417 74.27 -18.21 34.27
C PRO A 417 74.01 -18.39 32.76
N ALA A 418 74.34 -19.55 32.19
CA ALA A 418 74.05 -19.88 30.79
C ALA A 418 72.54 -19.87 30.45
N ASN A 419 71.66 -20.02 31.45
CA ASN A 419 70.21 -19.97 31.28
C ASN A 419 69.65 -18.53 31.26
N ASP A 420 70.45 -17.51 31.58
CA ASP A 420 70.02 -16.11 31.55
C ASP A 420 69.59 -15.69 30.14
N ASP A 421 70.31 -16.14 29.11
CA ASP A 421 69.98 -15.84 27.72
C ASP A 421 68.56 -16.33 27.35
N LEU A 422 68.20 -17.55 27.76
CA LEU A 422 66.86 -18.09 27.56
C LEU A 422 65.80 -17.29 28.33
N LEU A 423 66.08 -16.89 29.58
CA LEU A 423 65.16 -16.05 30.35
C LEU A 423 64.94 -14.69 29.66
N GLN A 424 66.01 -14.04 29.16
CA GLN A 424 65.91 -12.79 28.41
C GLN A 424 65.14 -12.96 27.10
N GLN A 425 65.33 -14.07 26.37
CA GLN A 425 64.55 -14.38 25.17
C GLN A 425 63.06 -14.55 25.48
N ILE A 426 62.70 -15.23 26.58
CA ILE A 426 61.31 -15.37 27.04
C ILE A 426 60.69 -14.01 27.38
N MET A 427 61.42 -13.16 28.13
CA MET A 427 60.97 -11.81 28.46
C MET A 427 60.80 -10.94 27.21
N MET A 428 61.70 -11.06 26.24
CA MET A 428 61.62 -10.37 24.96
C MET A 428 60.41 -10.83 24.16
N MET A 429 60.15 -12.14 24.07
CA MET A 429 58.98 -12.68 23.39
C MET A 429 57.68 -12.14 23.97
N LYS A 430 57.55 -12.10 25.30
CA LYS A 430 56.38 -11.51 25.99
C LYS A 430 56.21 -10.03 25.65
N THR A 431 57.32 -9.29 25.59
CA THR A 431 57.32 -7.86 25.22
C THR A 431 56.89 -7.65 23.78
N VAL A 432 57.41 -8.44 22.83
CA VAL A 432 57.06 -8.35 21.40
C VAL A 432 55.59 -8.73 21.17
N LEU A 433 55.11 -9.81 21.80
CA LEU A 433 53.68 -10.18 21.77
C LEU A 433 52.79 -9.01 22.19
N LYS A 434 53.16 -8.34 23.29
CA LYS A 434 52.39 -7.20 23.82
C LYS A 434 52.48 -5.96 22.95
N ARG A 435 53.68 -5.60 22.49
CA ARG A 435 53.94 -4.33 21.80
C ARG A 435 53.52 -4.38 20.34
N ASP A 436 53.78 -5.50 19.67
CA ASP A 436 53.77 -5.55 18.21
C ASP A 436 52.58 -6.34 17.62
N LEU A 437 51.93 -7.19 18.42
CA LEU A 437 50.85 -8.07 17.95
C LEU A 437 49.50 -7.84 18.64
N TYR A 438 49.52 -7.36 19.89
CA TYR A 438 48.33 -7.20 20.73
C TYR A 438 47.25 -6.31 20.10
N ASP A 439 47.61 -5.08 19.68
CA ASP A 439 46.63 -4.11 19.19
C ASP A 439 46.01 -4.53 17.87
N HIS A 440 46.78 -5.16 16.98
CA HIS A 440 46.27 -5.67 15.71
C HIS A 440 45.26 -6.81 15.90
N LEU A 441 45.56 -7.80 16.75
CA LEU A 441 44.61 -8.87 17.07
C LEU A 441 43.39 -8.36 17.84
N SER A 442 43.57 -7.38 18.73
CA SER A 442 42.47 -6.70 19.41
C SER A 442 41.54 -6.03 18.42
N ALA A 443 42.07 -5.29 17.44
CA ALA A 443 41.29 -4.62 16.40
C ALA A 443 40.51 -5.63 15.53
N MET A 444 41.15 -6.74 15.13
CA MET A 444 40.47 -7.82 14.39
C MET A 444 39.34 -8.47 15.22
N LYS A 445 39.59 -8.76 16.50
CA LYS A 445 38.57 -9.29 17.44
C LYS A 445 37.39 -8.32 17.57
N GLN A 446 37.67 -7.02 17.71
CA GLN A 446 36.65 -5.98 17.81
C GLN A 446 35.85 -5.81 16.52
N ALA A 447 36.46 -6.00 15.35
CA ALA A 447 35.75 -5.95 14.07
C ALA A 447 34.63 -7.00 13.99
N PHE A 448 34.88 -8.24 14.42
CA PHE A 448 33.83 -9.27 14.47
C PHE A 448 32.67 -8.90 15.38
N LYS A 449 32.97 -8.38 16.58
CA LYS A 449 31.92 -7.86 17.47
C LYS A 449 31.11 -6.74 16.80
N ARG A 450 31.79 -5.83 16.10
CA ARG A 450 31.13 -4.73 15.38
C ARG A 450 30.27 -5.26 14.22
N TYR A 451 30.69 -6.28 13.48
CA TYR A 451 29.84 -6.93 12.48
C TYR A 451 28.57 -7.49 13.11
N ASP A 452 28.72 -8.32 14.14
CA ASP A 452 27.60 -8.96 14.84
C ASP A 452 26.61 -7.91 15.40
N ASP A 453 27.12 -6.83 16.00
CA ASP A 453 26.31 -5.74 16.55
C ASP A 453 25.53 -4.97 15.45
N GLN A 454 26.13 -4.73 14.29
CA GLN A 454 25.46 -4.05 13.17
C GLN A 454 24.35 -4.94 12.57
N ILE A 455 24.66 -6.22 12.36
CA ILE A 455 23.72 -7.19 11.79
C ILE A 455 22.54 -7.41 12.74
N ALA A 456 22.80 -7.54 14.05
CA ALA A 456 21.77 -7.70 15.07
C ALA A 456 20.74 -6.57 15.07
N LYS A 457 21.20 -5.31 14.91
CA LYS A 457 20.36 -4.10 14.88
C LYS A 457 19.61 -3.90 13.56
N SER A 458 20.02 -4.56 12.49
CA SER A 458 19.41 -4.39 11.16
C SER A 458 18.14 -5.24 10.96
N SER A 459 17.43 -5.01 9.86
CA SER A 459 16.36 -5.89 9.36
C SER A 459 16.89 -7.13 8.61
N PHE A 460 18.22 -7.29 8.53
CA PHE A 460 18.89 -8.32 7.73
C PHE A 460 19.71 -9.28 8.60
N GLY A 461 20.04 -10.44 8.01
CA GLY A 461 20.86 -11.48 8.62
C GLY A 461 20.07 -12.75 8.96
N PRO A 462 20.73 -13.72 9.60
CA PRO A 462 20.17 -15.05 9.84
C PRO A 462 18.81 -15.00 10.55
N GLY A 463 17.81 -15.64 9.94
CA GLY A 463 16.45 -15.72 10.47
C GLY A 463 15.60 -14.45 10.28
N LYS A 464 16.09 -13.44 9.53
CA LYS A 464 15.32 -12.24 9.17
C LYS A 464 14.97 -12.24 7.69
N ALA A 465 13.73 -11.86 7.37
CA ALA A 465 13.23 -11.83 6.00
C ALA A 465 13.51 -10.51 5.26
N GLY A 466 14.21 -9.56 5.89
CA GLY A 466 14.22 -8.17 5.43
C GLY A 466 12.85 -7.52 5.63
N VAL A 467 12.50 -6.57 4.77
CA VAL A 467 11.19 -5.93 4.75
C VAL A 467 10.28 -6.59 3.72
N VAL A 468 9.16 -7.13 4.16
CA VAL A 468 8.15 -7.70 3.25
C VAL A 468 7.27 -6.58 2.73
N MET A 469 7.19 -6.43 1.41
CA MET A 469 6.33 -5.45 0.73
C MET A 469 5.14 -6.16 0.11
N GLU A 470 3.94 -5.84 0.59
CA GLU A 470 2.70 -6.47 0.13
C GLU A 470 1.76 -5.37 -0.43
N PRO A 471 1.73 -5.17 -1.76
CA PRO A 471 0.69 -4.38 -2.40
C PRO A 471 -0.66 -5.02 -2.12
N SER A 472 -1.65 -4.20 -1.76
CA SER A 472 -3.00 -4.64 -1.50
C SER A 472 -3.97 -3.49 -1.79
N ALA A 473 -5.27 -3.76 -1.63
CA ALA A 473 -6.31 -2.75 -1.74
C ALA A 473 -7.34 -2.94 -0.64
N ILE A 474 -7.93 -1.83 -0.20
CA ILE A 474 -9.07 -1.85 0.72
C ILE A 474 -10.26 -1.16 0.08
N GLY A 475 -11.40 -1.83 0.10
CA GLY A 475 -12.66 -1.30 -0.39
C GLY A 475 -13.40 -0.53 0.70
N TYR A 476 -13.97 0.62 0.35
CA TYR A 476 -14.93 1.33 1.20
C TYR A 476 -16.30 1.39 0.51
N GLN A 477 -17.36 1.32 1.31
CA GLN A 477 -18.72 1.23 0.84
C GLN A 477 -19.29 2.63 0.61
N ARG A 478 -20.04 2.79 -0.48
CA ARG A 478 -20.84 3.98 -0.77
C ARG A 478 -22.30 3.61 -0.87
N TRP A 479 -23.19 4.51 -0.46
CA TRP A 479 -24.62 4.28 -0.53
C TRP A 479 -25.41 5.57 -0.67
N THR A 480 -26.58 5.50 -1.29
CA THR A 480 -27.58 6.57 -1.24
C THR A 480 -28.75 6.09 -0.40
N LYS A 481 -29.15 6.92 0.56
CA LYS A 481 -30.32 6.67 1.40
C LYS A 481 -31.50 7.49 0.90
N ILE A 482 -32.57 6.80 0.53
CA ILE A 482 -33.89 7.38 0.38
C ILE A 482 -34.48 7.50 1.79
N PRO A 483 -34.73 8.73 2.30
CA PRO A 483 -35.41 8.89 3.58
C PRO A 483 -36.87 8.44 3.46
N LYS A 484 -37.45 8.06 4.59
CA LYS A 484 -38.90 7.85 4.67
C LYS A 484 -39.60 9.16 4.31
N MET A 485 -40.45 9.14 3.29
CA MET A 485 -41.09 10.36 2.79
C MET A 485 -42.51 10.10 2.27
N ALA A 486 -43.36 11.12 2.35
CA ALA A 486 -44.71 11.06 1.80
C ALA A 486 -44.67 11.30 0.29
N MET A 487 -45.28 10.40 -0.49
CA MET A 487 -45.34 10.46 -1.94
C MET A 487 -46.77 10.25 -2.44
N PRO A 488 -47.14 10.74 -3.64
CA PRO A 488 -48.40 10.40 -4.28
C PRO A 488 -48.31 8.99 -4.88
N CYS A 489 -49.15 8.08 -4.38
CA CYS A 489 -49.38 6.78 -5.01
C CYS A 489 -50.65 6.81 -5.86
N SER A 490 -50.78 5.85 -6.76
CA SER A 490 -52.00 5.66 -7.53
C SER A 490 -52.49 4.23 -7.49
N LYS A 491 -53.80 4.05 -7.63
CA LYS A 491 -54.44 2.75 -7.89
C LYS A 491 -55.50 2.93 -8.96
N GLN A 492 -55.68 1.91 -9.80
CA GLN A 492 -56.83 1.85 -10.70
C GLN A 492 -58.07 1.49 -9.88
N VAL A 493 -59.12 2.30 -10.00
CA VAL A 493 -60.42 2.01 -9.39
C VAL A 493 -61.47 2.01 -10.47
N THR A 494 -62.32 0.99 -10.41
CA THR A 494 -63.49 0.86 -11.28
C THR A 494 -64.72 1.15 -10.44
N LYS A 495 -65.46 2.21 -10.78
CA LYS A 495 -66.72 2.56 -10.12
C LYS A 495 -67.86 2.54 -11.13
N THR A 496 -68.95 1.92 -10.73
CA THR A 496 -70.20 1.89 -11.48
C THR A 496 -71.08 3.01 -10.99
N PHE A 497 -71.46 3.92 -11.89
CA PHE A 497 -72.35 5.03 -11.57
C PHE A 497 -73.73 4.72 -12.15
N SER A 498 -74.74 4.77 -11.28
CA SER A 498 -76.13 4.50 -11.63
C SER A 498 -76.97 5.74 -11.36
N LYS A 499 -77.69 6.24 -12.37
CA LYS A 499 -78.69 7.29 -12.22
C LYS A 499 -79.84 7.07 -13.21
N SER A 500 -81.07 7.04 -12.69
CA SER A 500 -82.32 7.04 -13.47
C SER A 500 -82.34 6.10 -14.70
N GLY A 501 -82.09 4.80 -14.47
CA GLY A 501 -82.11 3.78 -15.54
C GLY A 501 -80.83 3.69 -16.38
N PHE A 502 -79.83 4.55 -16.13
CA PHE A 502 -78.52 4.48 -16.78
C PHE A 502 -77.46 4.00 -15.79
N THR A 503 -76.77 2.90 -16.13
CA THR A 503 -75.65 2.33 -15.37
C THR A 503 -74.43 2.28 -16.26
N LYS A 504 -73.35 2.96 -15.86
CA LYS A 504 -72.10 2.93 -16.62
C LYS A 504 -70.90 2.80 -15.70
N THR A 505 -70.00 1.91 -16.08
CA THR A 505 -68.77 1.61 -15.35
C THR A 505 -67.65 2.46 -15.90
N PHE A 506 -66.94 3.16 -15.01
CA PHE A 506 -65.77 3.95 -15.36
C PHE A 506 -64.58 3.44 -14.55
N SER A 507 -63.48 3.16 -15.25
CA SER A 507 -62.18 2.93 -14.65
C SER A 507 -61.38 4.22 -14.70
N PHE A 508 -60.89 4.66 -13.55
CA PHE A 508 -60.06 5.85 -13.45
C PHE A 508 -58.98 5.67 -12.36
N THR A 509 -57.92 6.46 -12.47
CA THR A 509 -56.81 6.44 -11.51
C THR A 509 -57.18 7.29 -10.30
N GLU A 510 -57.19 6.69 -9.11
CA GLU A 510 -57.32 7.42 -7.84
C GLU A 510 -55.92 7.61 -7.23
N TYR A 511 -55.59 8.85 -6.88
CA TYR A 511 -54.34 9.21 -6.22
C TYR A 511 -54.55 9.36 -4.72
N TYR A 512 -53.60 8.86 -3.93
CA TYR A 512 -53.62 8.98 -2.48
C TYR A 512 -52.20 9.21 -1.94
N LYS A 513 -52.11 9.79 -0.74
CA LYS A 513 -50.82 9.91 -0.05
C LYS A 513 -50.41 8.53 0.47
N CYS A 514 -49.25 8.07 0.04
CA CYS A 514 -48.59 6.91 0.61
C CYS A 514 -47.26 7.33 1.22
N THR A 515 -46.70 6.47 2.06
CA THR A 515 -45.35 6.65 2.58
C THR A 515 -44.44 5.68 1.87
N VAL A 516 -43.41 6.20 1.21
CA VAL A 516 -42.29 5.38 0.76
C VAL A 516 -41.43 5.12 1.99
N ASP A 517 -41.29 3.86 2.36
CA ASP A 517 -40.38 3.48 3.43
C ASP A 517 -38.95 3.75 2.99
N GLY A 518 -38.10 4.14 3.95
CA GLY A 518 -36.73 4.50 3.65
C GLY A 518 -35.99 3.30 3.05
N ALA A 519 -35.23 3.52 1.98
CA ALA A 519 -34.49 2.49 1.28
C ALA A 519 -33.03 2.90 1.10
N THR A 520 -32.13 1.93 1.04
CA THR A 520 -30.70 2.18 0.81
C THR A 520 -30.27 1.45 -0.45
N ALA A 521 -29.65 2.16 -1.39
CA ALA A 521 -28.98 1.57 -2.53
C ALA A 521 -27.47 1.65 -2.31
N TYR A 522 -26.80 0.50 -2.45
CA TYR A 522 -25.35 0.40 -2.35
C TYR A 522 -24.72 0.51 -3.73
N TYR A 523 -23.68 1.33 -3.84
CA TYR A 523 -22.82 1.39 -5.02
C TYR A 523 -21.69 0.35 -4.91
N PRO A 524 -20.96 0.06 -6.00
CA PRO A 524 -19.74 -0.74 -5.91
C PRO A 524 -18.76 -0.10 -4.93
N LYS A 525 -18.00 -0.93 -4.20
CA LYS A 525 -16.97 -0.40 -3.30
C LYS A 525 -15.86 0.27 -4.11
N LEU A 526 -15.50 1.47 -3.68
CA LEU A 526 -14.32 2.15 -4.20
C LEU A 526 -13.08 1.65 -3.48
N GLN A 527 -11.95 1.64 -4.20
CA GLN A 527 -10.73 1.00 -3.72
C GLN A 527 -9.66 2.04 -3.39
N ILE A 528 -8.96 1.81 -2.28
CA ILE A 528 -7.75 2.51 -1.91
C ILE A 528 -6.62 1.48 -1.95
N PRO A 529 -5.75 1.50 -2.99
CA PRO A 529 -4.56 0.66 -3.00
C PRO A 529 -3.60 1.15 -1.91
N TYR A 530 -2.90 0.22 -1.27
CA TYR A 530 -1.85 0.52 -0.30
C TYR A 530 -0.72 -0.51 -0.39
N ILE A 531 0.48 -0.14 0.08
CA ILE A 531 1.58 -1.07 0.32
C ILE A 531 1.69 -1.28 1.82
N ARG A 532 1.71 -2.54 2.23
CA ARG A 532 2.07 -2.93 3.59
C ARG A 532 3.54 -3.33 3.65
N LEU A 533 4.31 -2.61 4.46
CA LEU A 533 5.71 -2.92 4.76
C LEU A 533 5.80 -3.58 6.14
N THR A 534 6.38 -4.78 6.22
CA THR A 534 6.56 -5.52 7.48
C THR A 534 8.05 -5.76 7.78
N PHE A 535 8.53 -5.37 8.97
CA PHE A 535 9.94 -5.32 9.38
C PHE A 535 10.40 -6.41 10.36
#